data_AF-C5TCC2-F1
#
_entry.id   AF-C5TCC2-F1
#
_cell.length_a   1.000
_cell.length_b   1.000
_cell.length_c   1.000
_cell.angle_alpha   90.00
_cell.angle_beta   90.00
_cell.angle_gamma   90.00
#
_symmetry.space_group_name_H-M   'P 1'
#
loop_
_entity.id
_entity.type
_entity.pdbx_description
1 polymer ?
#
loop_
_entity_poly.entity_id
_entity_poly.type
_entity_poly.pdbx_seq_one_letter_code
_entity_poly.pdbx_strand_id
1 'polypeptide(L)'
;MLNLMLSARQNGLVADTRGHSIHDSAPFYDTYICADGHHITVGALEPQFYGVLLDALGLAGDPDFTSPQWDKKAWPARRARLAALFLAHPRAHWQALLEPTDACFGAVLSPVEAAEHPHMRARGVYMEHQGVLQAVPAPRFDGAAYAPADACPPGTHTQTVMESLHQAGAQAVWRQRTPA
;
A
#
# COMPACT_ATOMS: atom_id res chain seq x y z
N MET A 1 -1.22 -17.45 -4.49
CA MET A 1 -0.66 -16.31 -5.23
C MET A 1 0.26 -16.73 -6.37
N LEU A 2 1.16 -17.71 -6.21
CA LEU A 2 2.10 -18.11 -7.27
C LEU A 2 1.43 -18.59 -8.58
N ASN A 3 0.41 -19.45 -8.50
CA ASN A 3 -0.33 -19.91 -9.69
C ASN A 3 -1.00 -18.77 -10.46
N LEU A 4 -1.45 -17.72 -9.76
CA LEU A 4 -2.00 -16.52 -10.40
C LEU A 4 -0.92 -15.79 -11.21
N MET A 5 0.28 -15.65 -10.65
CA MET A 5 1.40 -15.00 -11.34
C MET A 5 1.88 -15.81 -12.55
N LEU A 6 1.92 -17.15 -12.45
CA LEU A 6 2.24 -18.02 -13.58
C LEU A 6 1.20 -17.91 -14.71
N SER A 7 -0.09 -17.85 -14.37
CA SER A 7 -1.16 -17.61 -15.35
C SER A 7 -1.08 -16.22 -15.98
N ALA A 8 -0.84 -15.17 -15.18
CA ALA A 8 -0.65 -13.81 -15.68
C ALA A 8 0.56 -13.69 -16.61
N ARG A 9 1.64 -14.44 -16.33
CA ARG A 9 2.80 -14.56 -17.21
C ARG A 9 2.46 -15.23 -18.54
N GLN A 10 1.70 -16.33 -18.52
CA GLN A 10 1.24 -16.99 -19.74
C GLN A 10 0.40 -16.05 -20.63
N ASN A 11 -0.37 -15.15 -20.00
CA ASN A 11 -1.16 -14.12 -20.68
C ASN A 11 -0.38 -12.84 -20.99
N GLY A 12 0.94 -12.81 -20.74
CA GLY A 12 1.81 -11.67 -21.05
C GLY A 12 1.59 -10.41 -20.21
N LEU A 13 0.90 -10.51 -19.06
CA LEU A 13 0.75 -9.40 -18.12
C LEU A 13 1.98 -9.26 -17.21
N VAL A 14 2.63 -10.37 -16.88
CA VAL A 14 3.86 -10.41 -16.10
C VAL A 14 4.97 -10.96 -16.97
N ALA A 15 6.15 -10.36 -16.89
CA ALA A 15 7.35 -10.76 -17.62
C ALA A 15 8.48 -11.10 -16.64
N ASP A 16 9.41 -11.95 -17.08
CA ASP A 16 10.62 -12.27 -16.30
C ASP A 16 11.61 -11.09 -16.27
N THR A 17 11.53 -10.22 -17.27
CA THR A 17 12.37 -9.04 -17.41
C THR A 17 11.65 -7.83 -16.80
N ARG A 18 12.37 -7.11 -15.91
CA ARG A 18 11.90 -5.83 -15.36
C ARG A 18 11.53 -4.84 -16.47
N GLY A 19 10.53 -4.01 -16.22
CA GLY A 19 10.05 -2.96 -17.13
C GLY A 19 9.21 -3.49 -18.30
N HIS A 20 8.76 -4.74 -18.23
CA HIS A 20 7.92 -5.38 -19.25
C HIS A 20 6.62 -5.96 -18.66
N SER A 21 6.41 -5.82 -17.35
CA SER A 21 5.20 -6.26 -16.66
C SER A 21 4.24 -5.10 -16.49
N ILE A 22 2.95 -5.38 -16.33
CA ILE A 22 1.95 -4.33 -16.05
C ILE A 22 2.30 -3.51 -14.81
N HIS A 23 2.91 -4.14 -13.80
CA HIS A 23 3.22 -3.52 -12.51
C HIS A 23 4.48 -2.66 -12.52
N ASP A 24 5.24 -2.62 -13.62
CA ASP A 24 6.47 -1.84 -13.72
C ASP A 24 6.70 -1.15 -15.08
N SER A 25 5.71 -1.23 -15.99
CA SER A 25 5.76 -0.63 -17.33
C SER A 25 4.49 0.12 -17.75
N ALA A 26 3.34 -0.13 -17.11
CA ALA A 26 2.09 0.51 -17.51
C ALA A 26 1.99 1.93 -16.93
N PRO A 27 1.62 2.94 -17.73
CA PRO A 27 1.54 4.33 -17.26
C PRO A 27 0.44 4.55 -16.21
N PHE A 28 -0.60 3.72 -16.23
CA PHE A 28 -1.71 3.76 -15.27
C PHE A 28 -1.51 2.83 -14.06
N TYR A 29 -0.35 2.20 -13.92
CA TYR A 29 0.00 1.36 -12.77
C TYR A 29 1.48 1.59 -12.40
N ASP A 30 1.78 2.71 -11.75
CA ASP A 30 3.16 3.14 -11.47
C ASP A 30 3.25 4.13 -10.31
N THR A 31 4.48 4.44 -9.90
CA THR A 31 4.81 5.50 -8.94
C THR A 31 5.45 6.69 -9.66
N TYR A 32 4.97 7.91 -9.37
CA TYR A 32 5.44 9.15 -9.98
C TYR A 32 5.98 10.12 -8.93
N ILE A 33 6.99 10.89 -9.32
CA ILE A 33 7.58 11.96 -8.50
C ILE A 33 6.81 13.27 -8.76
N CYS A 34 6.54 14.02 -7.71
CA CYS A 34 5.89 15.33 -7.74
C CYS A 34 6.93 16.46 -7.67
N ALA A 35 6.50 17.72 -7.87
CA ALA A 35 7.40 18.88 -7.89
C ALA A 35 8.20 19.08 -6.59
N ASP A 36 7.67 18.62 -5.46
CA ASP A 36 8.27 18.68 -4.13
C ASP A 36 9.20 17.49 -3.82
N GLY A 37 9.42 16.59 -4.78
CA GLY A 37 10.23 15.38 -4.60
C GLY A 37 9.50 14.25 -3.87
N HIS A 38 8.28 14.48 -3.37
CA HIS A 38 7.45 13.42 -2.83
C HIS A 38 6.81 12.60 -3.96
N HIS A 39 6.23 11.45 -3.61
CA HIS A 39 5.75 10.48 -4.59
C HIS A 39 4.25 10.22 -4.43
N ILE A 40 3.63 9.83 -5.55
CA ILE A 40 2.26 9.33 -5.64
C ILE A 40 2.25 8.00 -6.39
N THR A 41 1.22 7.19 -6.16
CA THR A 41 0.96 5.98 -6.93
C THR A 41 -0.35 6.10 -7.68
N VAL A 42 -0.36 5.59 -8.90
CA VAL A 42 -1.56 5.39 -9.70
C VAL A 42 -1.70 3.88 -9.95
N GLY A 43 -2.91 3.35 -9.81
CA GLY A 43 -3.25 1.95 -10.01
C GLY A 43 -4.57 1.76 -10.77
N ALA A 44 -4.85 2.61 -11.76
CA ALA A 44 -6.07 2.64 -12.55
C ALA A 44 -6.05 1.57 -13.66
N LEU A 45 -6.09 0.29 -13.28
CA LEU A 45 -6.00 -0.84 -14.20
C LEU A 45 -7.29 -1.04 -15.01
N GLU A 46 -8.43 -0.86 -14.36
CA GLU A 46 -9.75 -1.04 -14.95
C GLU A 46 -10.17 0.19 -15.78
N PRO A 47 -10.80 0.00 -16.96
CA PRO A 47 -11.09 1.09 -17.89
C PRO A 47 -11.91 2.24 -17.29
N GLN A 48 -12.86 1.93 -16.40
CA GLN A 48 -13.68 2.96 -15.75
C GLN A 48 -12.86 3.88 -14.83
N PHE A 49 -11.91 3.33 -14.06
CA PHE A 49 -11.06 4.13 -13.17
C PHE A 49 -9.97 4.87 -13.97
N TYR A 50 -9.49 4.26 -15.06
CA TYR A 50 -8.61 4.94 -16.01
C TYR A 50 -9.30 6.15 -16.66
N GLY A 51 -10.57 6.03 -17.03
CA GLY A 51 -11.39 7.14 -17.50
C GLY A 51 -11.47 8.27 -16.47
N VAL A 52 -11.82 7.95 -15.23
CA VAL A 52 -11.87 8.93 -14.12
C VAL A 52 -10.52 9.63 -13.92
N LEU A 53 -9.41 8.89 -13.98
CA LEU A 53 -8.06 9.47 -13.91
C LEU A 53 -7.81 10.45 -15.05
N LEU A 54 -8.10 10.07 -16.30
CA LEU A 54 -7.88 10.94 -17.45
C LEU A 54 -8.76 12.19 -17.39
N ASP A 55 -10.02 12.06 -16.97
CA ASP A 55 -10.92 13.20 -16.77
C ASP A 55 -10.36 14.17 -15.72
N ALA A 56 -9.96 13.66 -14.56
CA ALA A 56 -9.41 14.47 -13.47
C ALA A 56 -8.11 15.20 -13.86
N LEU A 57 -7.27 14.56 -14.69
CA LEU A 57 -6.03 15.14 -15.19
C LEU A 57 -6.21 16.05 -16.43
N GLY A 58 -7.44 16.18 -16.96
CA GLY A 58 -7.71 16.96 -18.17
C GLY A 58 -7.20 16.31 -19.46
N LEU A 59 -7.01 14.99 -19.46
CA LEU A 59 -6.44 14.19 -20.57
C LEU A 59 -7.50 13.40 -21.36
N ALA A 60 -8.78 13.48 -21.00
CA ALA A 60 -9.84 12.68 -21.62
C ALA A 60 -9.99 12.90 -23.15
N GLY A 61 -9.70 14.11 -23.63
CA GLY A 61 -9.69 14.44 -25.06
C GLY A 61 -8.31 14.37 -25.71
N ASP A 62 -7.27 13.96 -24.97
CA ASP A 62 -5.90 13.98 -25.44
C ASP A 62 -5.63 12.81 -26.41
N PRO A 63 -5.17 13.06 -27.66
CA PRO A 63 -4.94 12.01 -28.65
C PRO A 63 -4.01 10.88 -28.17
N ASP A 64 -3.02 11.17 -27.32
CA ASP A 64 -2.10 10.14 -26.83
C ASP A 64 -2.80 9.21 -25.82
N PHE A 65 -3.84 9.69 -25.14
CA PHE A 65 -4.54 8.95 -24.09
C PHE A 65 -5.90 8.38 -24.53
N THR A 66 -6.47 8.86 -25.64
CA THR A 66 -7.70 8.32 -26.26
C THR A 66 -7.48 7.00 -27.01
N SER A 67 -6.25 6.70 -27.41
CA SER A 67 -5.89 5.39 -27.97
C SER A 67 -5.96 4.29 -26.90
N PRO A 68 -6.12 3.00 -27.29
CA PRO A 68 -6.40 1.93 -26.33
C PRO A 68 -5.45 1.91 -25.12
N GLN A 69 -6.01 1.84 -23.91
CA GLN A 69 -5.27 1.80 -22.64
C GLN A 69 -4.15 0.76 -22.70
N TRP A 70 -4.43 -0.42 -23.25
CA TRP A 70 -3.53 -1.57 -23.31
C TRP A 70 -2.55 -1.59 -24.49
N ASP A 71 -2.42 -0.48 -25.24
CA ASP A 71 -1.37 -0.36 -26.27
C ASP A 71 0.01 -0.20 -25.63
N LYS A 72 0.69 -1.33 -25.42
CA LYS A 72 2.04 -1.40 -24.84
C LYS A 72 3.09 -0.62 -25.62
N LYS A 73 2.90 -0.38 -26.92
CA LYS A 73 3.84 0.40 -27.73
C LYS A 73 3.78 1.88 -27.37
N ALA A 74 2.62 2.37 -26.95
CA ALA A 74 2.42 3.76 -26.54
C ALA A 74 2.80 4.01 -25.06
N TRP A 75 2.89 2.97 -24.23
CA TRP A 75 3.15 3.08 -22.79
C TRP A 75 4.40 3.90 -22.43
N PRO A 76 5.58 3.72 -23.06
CA PRO A 76 6.76 4.52 -22.70
C PRO A 76 6.53 6.02 -22.86
N ALA A 77 5.88 6.44 -23.95
CA ALA A 77 5.59 7.85 -24.21
C ALA A 77 4.55 8.39 -23.22
N ARG A 78 3.45 7.66 -22.99
CA ARG A 78 2.41 8.05 -22.02
C ARG A 78 2.95 8.14 -20.60
N ARG A 79 3.82 7.21 -20.20
CA ARG A 79 4.48 7.21 -18.88
C ARG A 79 5.34 8.46 -18.70
N ALA A 80 6.13 8.81 -19.72
CA ALA A 80 6.92 10.04 -19.69
C ALA A 80 6.04 11.29 -19.59
N ARG A 81 4.91 11.32 -20.30
CA ARG A 81 3.94 12.43 -20.22
C ARG A 81 3.28 12.55 -18.84
N LEU A 82 2.81 11.44 -18.26
CA LEU A 82 2.27 11.45 -16.90
C LEU A 82 3.33 11.85 -15.86
N ALA A 83 4.56 11.36 -16.00
CA ALA A 83 5.66 11.78 -15.13
C ALA A 83 5.92 13.29 -15.21
N ALA A 84 5.97 13.87 -16.41
CA ALA A 84 6.12 15.31 -16.58
C ALA A 84 4.93 16.11 -16.02
N LEU A 85 3.71 15.59 -16.19
CA LEU A 85 2.50 16.19 -15.63
C LEU A 85 2.57 16.21 -14.11
N PHE A 86 2.86 15.08 -13.46
CA PHE A 86 2.91 15.00 -12.01
C PHE A 86 4.06 15.81 -11.40
N LEU A 87 5.16 15.98 -12.13
CA LEU A 87 6.26 16.89 -11.75
C LEU A 87 5.89 18.38 -11.77
N ALA A 88 4.75 18.77 -12.35
CA ALA A 88 4.35 20.17 -12.44
C ALA A 88 3.82 20.75 -11.12
N HIS A 89 3.35 19.89 -10.21
CA HIS A 89 2.75 20.31 -8.93
C HIS A 89 3.22 19.44 -7.75
N PRO A 90 3.20 19.97 -6.51
CA PRO A 90 3.56 19.21 -5.32
C PRO A 90 2.54 18.10 -5.02
N ARG A 91 2.91 17.08 -4.22
CA ARG A 91 2.04 15.94 -3.87
C ARG A 91 0.68 16.38 -3.34
N ALA A 92 0.65 17.42 -2.49
CA ALA A 92 -0.58 17.94 -1.88
C ALA A 92 -1.62 18.45 -2.92
N HIS A 93 -1.17 18.97 -4.07
CA HIS A 93 -2.07 19.37 -5.15
C HIS A 93 -2.78 18.15 -5.75
N TRP A 94 -2.01 17.11 -6.07
CA TRP A 94 -2.54 15.87 -6.64
C TRP A 94 -3.46 15.14 -5.66
N GLN A 95 -3.13 15.17 -4.37
CA GLN A 95 -4.00 14.65 -3.32
C GLN A 95 -5.37 15.34 -3.33
N ALA A 96 -5.39 16.68 -3.29
CA ALA A 96 -6.64 17.44 -3.33
C ALA A 96 -7.47 17.17 -4.59
N LEU A 97 -6.80 16.91 -5.72
CA LEU A 97 -7.45 16.62 -7.00
C LEU A 97 -7.99 15.18 -7.10
N LEU A 98 -7.21 14.18 -6.65
CA LEU A 98 -7.45 12.76 -6.95
C LEU A 98 -8.01 11.94 -5.78
N GLU A 99 -7.72 12.28 -4.52
CA GLU A 99 -8.28 11.56 -3.35
C GLU A 99 -9.81 11.51 -3.28
N PRO A 100 -10.58 12.55 -3.69
CA PRO A 100 -12.03 12.47 -3.66
C PRO A 100 -12.62 11.68 -4.85
N THR A 101 -11.79 11.07 -5.69
CA THR A 101 -12.20 10.38 -6.92
C THR A 101 -11.95 8.87 -6.84
N ASP A 102 -12.56 8.11 -7.75
CA ASP A 102 -12.32 6.67 -7.90
C ASP A 102 -11.12 6.34 -8.81
N ALA A 103 -10.18 7.27 -9.05
CA ALA A 103 -9.06 7.10 -9.98
C ALA A 103 -7.97 6.09 -9.54
N CYS A 104 -8.21 5.27 -8.52
CA CYS A 104 -7.24 4.34 -7.92
C CYS A 104 -5.87 5.02 -7.65
N PHE A 105 -5.92 6.13 -6.91
CA PHE A 105 -4.77 6.96 -6.55
C PHE A 105 -4.35 6.75 -5.09
N GLY A 106 -3.08 7.01 -4.77
CA GLY A 106 -2.60 7.09 -3.39
C GLY A 106 -1.37 7.98 -3.24
N ALA A 107 -1.32 8.78 -2.17
CA ALA A 107 -0.09 9.45 -1.75
C ALA A 107 0.89 8.46 -1.13
N VAL A 108 2.18 8.53 -1.49
CA VAL A 108 3.21 7.77 -0.78
C VAL A 108 3.57 8.53 0.49
N LEU A 109 3.05 8.06 1.62
CA LEU A 109 3.25 8.65 2.93
C LEU A 109 4.36 7.91 3.70
N SER A 110 5.18 8.66 4.43
CA SER A 110 6.03 8.12 5.49
C SER A 110 5.18 7.55 6.64
N PRO A 111 5.73 6.68 7.51
CA PRO A 111 4.98 6.17 8.67
C PRO A 111 4.41 7.26 9.58
N VAL A 112 5.11 8.40 9.72
CA VAL A 112 4.67 9.53 10.55
C VAL A 112 3.50 10.26 9.88
N GLU A 113 3.59 10.54 8.57
CA GLU A 113 2.48 11.14 7.82
C GLU A 113 1.26 10.20 7.77
N ALA A 114 1.49 8.90 7.59
CA ALA A 114 0.45 7.89 7.60
C ALA A 114 -0.29 7.84 8.94
N ALA A 115 0.42 8.00 10.07
CA ALA A 115 -0.21 8.05 11.39
C ALA A 115 -1.18 9.23 11.54
N GLU A 116 -0.87 10.36 10.91
CA GLU A 116 -1.73 11.55 10.92
C GLU A 116 -2.86 11.52 9.88
N HIS A 117 -2.82 10.59 8.92
CA HIS A 117 -3.82 10.51 7.87
C HIS A 117 -5.24 10.29 8.47
N PRO A 118 -6.28 11.03 8.02
CA PRO A 118 -7.61 10.98 8.62
C PRO A 118 -8.19 9.56 8.76
N HIS A 119 -7.97 8.71 7.75
CA HIS A 119 -8.39 7.32 7.78
C HIS A 119 -7.70 6.49 8.88
N MET A 120 -6.39 6.71 9.09
CA MET A 120 -5.62 5.97 10.10
C MET A 120 -5.96 6.43 11.51
N ARG A 121 -6.13 7.75 11.71
CA ARG A 121 -6.59 8.34 12.98
C ARG A 121 -7.98 7.86 13.36
N ALA A 122 -8.93 7.90 12.43
CA ALA A 122 -10.30 7.43 12.66
C ALA A 122 -10.36 5.95 13.10
N ARG A 123 -9.36 5.17 12.68
CA ARG A 123 -9.23 3.74 13.01
C ARG A 123 -8.31 3.48 14.20
N GLY A 124 -7.66 4.49 14.79
CA GLY A 124 -6.68 4.32 15.86
C GLY A 124 -5.59 3.30 15.50
N VAL A 125 -5.09 3.31 14.26
CA VAL A 125 -4.10 2.33 13.78
C VAL A 125 -2.73 2.55 14.40
N TYR A 126 -2.43 3.79 14.76
CA TYR A 126 -1.18 4.18 15.39
C TYR A 126 -1.45 4.77 16.77
N MET A 127 -0.50 4.55 17.69
CA MET A 127 -0.51 5.08 19.04
C MET A 127 0.92 5.39 19.48
N GLU A 128 1.10 6.45 20.24
CA GLU A 128 2.36 6.65 20.99
C GLU A 128 2.32 5.79 22.26
N HIS A 129 3.30 4.89 22.38
CA HIS A 129 3.51 4.09 23.58
C HIS A 129 4.95 4.28 24.05
N GLN A 130 5.12 4.71 25.31
CA GLN A 130 6.44 5.04 25.89
C GLN A 130 7.26 6.04 25.03
N GLY A 131 6.59 7.02 24.42
CA GLY A 131 7.23 8.04 23.57
C GLY A 131 7.66 7.56 22.18
N VAL A 132 7.21 6.37 21.76
CA VAL A 132 7.51 5.80 20.44
C VAL A 132 6.21 5.57 19.68
N LEU A 133 6.16 6.02 18.42
CA LEU A 133 5.04 5.75 17.52
C LEU A 133 5.03 4.26 17.15
N GLN A 134 3.93 3.58 17.45
CA GLN A 134 3.76 2.15 17.20
C GLN A 134 2.41 1.88 16.53
N ALA A 135 2.37 0.84 15.69
CA ALA A 135 1.11 0.32 15.17
C ALA A 135 0.42 -0.52 16.25
N VAL A 136 -0.91 -0.40 16.35
CA VAL A 136 -1.72 -1.21 17.27
C VAL A 136 -1.93 -2.63 16.72
N PRO A 137 -2.18 -3.64 17.58
CA PRO A 137 -2.43 -5.01 17.13
C PRO A 137 -3.60 -5.15 16.14
N ALA A 138 -3.40 -6.00 15.12
CA ALA A 138 -4.37 -6.31 14.06
C ALA A 138 -4.27 -7.81 13.66
N PRO A 139 -5.31 -8.42 13.05
CA PRO A 139 -6.63 -7.85 12.73
C PRO A 139 -7.54 -7.70 13.96
N ARG A 140 -8.48 -6.76 13.88
CA ARG A 140 -9.47 -6.46 14.93
C ARG A 140 -10.85 -6.89 14.46
N PHE A 141 -11.44 -7.88 15.11
CA PHE A 141 -12.79 -8.39 14.78
C PHE A 141 -13.90 -7.79 15.66
N ASP A 142 -13.52 -7.14 16.75
CA ASP A 142 -14.40 -6.47 17.73
C ASP A 142 -14.47 -4.94 17.52
N GLY A 143 -13.68 -4.41 16.59
CA GLY A 143 -13.59 -2.97 16.33
C GLY A 143 -12.77 -2.18 17.36
N ALA A 144 -12.19 -2.81 18.37
CA ALA A 144 -11.47 -2.12 19.45
C ALA A 144 -9.99 -1.92 19.11
N ALA A 145 -9.47 -0.70 19.32
CA ALA A 145 -8.02 -0.46 19.27
C ALA A 145 -7.39 -0.88 20.61
N TYR A 146 -6.35 -1.72 20.53
CA TYR A 146 -5.63 -2.21 21.70
C TYR A 146 -4.29 -1.50 21.82
N ALA A 147 -3.95 -1.03 23.02
CA ALA A 147 -2.60 -0.55 23.26
C ALA A 147 -1.59 -1.70 23.08
N PRO A 148 -0.43 -1.45 22.43
CA PRO A 148 0.67 -2.41 22.45
C PRO A 148 1.05 -2.75 23.89
N ALA A 149 1.39 -4.01 24.14
CA ALA A 149 1.97 -4.39 25.44
C ALA A 149 3.39 -3.82 25.55
N ASP A 150 3.86 -3.65 26.79
CA ASP A 150 5.25 -3.26 27.04
C ASP A 150 6.22 -4.27 26.42
N ALA A 151 7.33 -3.76 25.88
CA ALA A 151 8.38 -4.61 25.36
C ALA A 151 8.95 -5.46 26.50
N CYS A 152 8.93 -6.78 26.31
CA CYS A 152 9.54 -7.72 27.26
C CYS A 152 11.07 -7.69 27.09
N PRO A 153 11.85 -7.32 28.12
CA PRO A 153 13.30 -7.42 28.06
C PRO A 153 13.75 -8.87 27.83
N PRO A 154 14.93 -9.09 27.22
CA PRO A 154 15.50 -10.42 27.08
C PRO A 154 15.68 -11.09 28.45
N GLY A 155 15.21 -12.33 28.59
CA GLY A 155 15.39 -13.14 29.79
C GLY A 155 14.35 -12.96 30.91
N THR A 156 13.44 -11.97 30.81
CA THR A 156 12.45 -11.65 31.87
C THR A 156 11.63 -12.86 32.31
N HIS A 157 11.28 -13.74 31.38
CA HIS A 157 10.43 -14.91 31.67
C HIS A 157 11.19 -16.24 31.67
N THR A 158 12.53 -16.25 31.55
CA THR A 158 13.31 -17.48 31.41
C THR A 158 13.10 -18.43 32.59
N GLN A 159 13.26 -17.95 33.82
CA GLN A 159 13.13 -18.80 35.00
C GLN A 159 11.72 -19.38 35.13
N THR A 160 10.69 -18.54 34.96
CA THR A 160 9.27 -18.95 35.03
C THR A 160 8.93 -20.01 33.98
N VAL A 161 9.43 -19.85 32.75
CA VAL A 161 9.24 -20.84 31.67
C VAL A 161 9.96 -22.15 32.00
N MET A 162 11.21 -22.09 32.47
CA MET A 162 11.98 -23.28 32.84
C MET A 162 11.35 -24.06 34.00
N GLU A 163 10.85 -23.37 35.02
CA GLU A 163 10.12 -23.98 36.14
C GLU A 163 8.83 -24.66 35.67
N SER A 164 8.05 -23.98 34.81
CA SER A 164 6.82 -24.54 34.25
C SER A 164 7.09 -25.80 33.41
N LEU A 165 8.17 -25.80 32.63
CA LEU A 165 8.63 -26.97 31.86
C LEU A 165 9.02 -28.13 32.77
N HIS A 166 9.77 -27.87 33.85
CA HIS A 166 10.19 -28.91 34.78
C HIS A 166 9.02 -29.51 35.56
N GLN A 167 8.04 -28.69 35.97
CA GLN A 167 6.93 -29.14 36.79
C GLN A 167 5.83 -29.85 36.01
N ALA A 168 5.48 -29.34 34.82
CA ALA A 168 4.28 -29.76 34.11
C ALA A 168 4.54 -30.11 32.62
N GLY A 169 5.80 -30.16 32.21
CA GLY A 169 6.21 -30.55 30.86
C GLY A 169 5.90 -29.50 29.79
N ALA A 170 6.20 -29.85 28.53
CA ALA A 170 6.08 -28.91 27.41
C ALA A 170 4.65 -28.40 27.18
N GLN A 171 3.61 -29.16 27.51
CA GLN A 171 2.23 -28.72 27.30
C GLN A 171 1.81 -27.55 28.19
N ALA A 172 2.43 -27.39 29.37
CA ALA A 172 2.07 -26.36 30.32
C ALA A 172 2.53 -24.94 29.94
N VAL A 173 3.52 -24.82 29.06
CA VAL A 173 4.02 -23.51 28.59
C VAL A 173 3.32 -22.98 27.35
N TRP A 174 2.55 -23.83 26.65
CA TRP A 174 1.76 -23.39 25.50
C TRP A 174 0.48 -22.73 25.99
N ARG A 175 0.10 -21.60 25.39
CA ARG A 175 -1.26 -21.06 25.57
C ARG A 175 -2.26 -22.12 25.16
N GLN A 176 -3.05 -22.60 26.12
CA GLN A 176 -4.17 -23.46 25.80
C GLN A 176 -5.17 -22.66 24.94
N ARG A 177 -5.47 -23.16 23.75
CA ARG A 177 -6.55 -22.61 22.93
C ARG A 177 -7.86 -22.88 23.68
N THR A 178 -8.45 -21.84 24.25
CA THR A 178 -9.85 -21.91 24.68
C THR A 178 -10.69 -22.14 23.42
N PRO A 179 -11.51 -23.21 23.35
CA PRO A 179 -12.44 -23.35 22.23
C PRO A 179 -13.41 -22.17 22.24
N ALA A 180 -13.66 -21.63 21.05
CA ALA A 180 -14.63 -20.57 20.82
C ALA A 180 -16.06 -21.08 20.97
#